data_AF-W1YQ68-F1
#
_entry.id   AF-W1YQ68-F1
#
_cell.length_a   1.000
_cell.length_b   1.000
_cell.length_c   1.000
_cell.angle_alpha   90.00
_cell.angle_beta   90.00
_cell.angle_gamma   90.00
#
_symmetry.space_group_name_H-M   'P 1'
#
loop_
_entity.id
_entity.type
_entity.pdbx_description
1 polymer ?
#
loop_
_entity_poly.entity_id
_entity_poly.type
_entity_poly.pdbx_seq_one_letter_code
_entity_poly.pdbx_strand_id
1 'polypeptide(L)'
;QNPQLPAATLRDNVLLARPDASEHELQTALNNAWVSEFLPLLPQGVDTPVGDQAARLSVGQAQRVAVARALLNPCSLLLLDEPAASLDAHSEQRV
;
A
#
# COMPACT_ATOMS: atom_id res chain seq x y z
N GLN A 1 9.68 3.07 11.06
CA GLN A 1 8.94 4.36 10.87
C GLN A 1 7.58 4.06 10.24
N ASN A 2 6.53 4.84 10.51
CA ASN A 2 5.21 4.68 9.87
C ASN A 2 5.20 5.34 8.49
N PRO A 3 4.94 4.61 7.38
CA PRO A 3 4.92 5.21 6.06
C PRO A 3 3.76 6.19 5.91
N GLN A 4 4.07 7.34 5.32
CA GLN A 4 3.07 8.34 5.02
C GLN A 4 2.44 8.06 3.64
N LEU A 5 1.12 8.20 3.60
CA LEU A 5 0.32 8.16 2.38
C LEU A 5 -0.19 9.57 2.06
N PRO A 6 0.62 10.42 1.42
CA PRO A 6 0.31 11.84 1.24
C PRO A 6 -0.75 12.11 0.17
N ALA A 7 -1.04 11.15 -0.72
CA ALA A 7 -2.03 11.34 -1.77
C ALA A 7 -3.45 11.00 -1.29
N ALA A 8 -4.46 11.46 -2.04
CA ALA A 8 -5.86 11.38 -1.63
C ALA A 8 -6.39 9.94 -1.59
N THR A 9 -6.00 9.08 -2.55
CA THR A 9 -6.50 7.70 -2.66
C THR A 9 -5.38 6.67 -2.60
N LEU A 10 -5.73 5.39 -2.39
CA LEU A 10 -4.79 4.28 -2.50
C LEU A 10 -4.09 4.24 -3.87
N ARG A 11 -4.86 4.37 -4.96
CA ARG A 11 -4.36 4.43 -6.34
C ARG A 11 -3.30 5.51 -6.47
N ASP A 12 -3.64 6.74 -6.09
CA ASP A 12 -2.74 7.88 -6.25
C ASP A 12 -1.46 7.67 -5.45
N ASN A 13 -1.59 7.14 -4.23
CA ASN A 13 -0.45 6.84 -3.40
C ASN A 13 0.50 5.86 -4.05
N VAL A 14 0.02 4.83 -4.74
CA VAL A 14 0.87 3.85 -5.42
C VAL A 14 1.48 4.46 -6.70
N LEU A 15 0.69 5.21 -7.48
CA LEU A 15 1.11 5.86 -8.72
C LEU A 15 2.07 7.05 -8.55
N LEU A 16 2.26 7.58 -7.33
CA LEU A 16 3.26 8.64 -7.06
C LEU A 16 4.65 8.33 -7.63
N ALA A 17 5.04 7.05 -7.67
CA ALA A 17 6.34 6.63 -8.18
C ALA A 17 6.40 6.53 -9.70
N ARG A 18 5.25 6.31 -10.36
CA ARG A 18 5.13 6.16 -11.82
C ARG A 18 3.70 6.49 -12.29
N PRO A 19 3.38 7.78 -12.53
CA PRO A 19 2.01 8.22 -12.85
C PRO A 19 1.45 7.68 -14.17
N ASP A 20 2.33 7.28 -15.09
CA ASP A 20 2.03 6.72 -16.40
C ASP A 20 1.90 5.18 -16.38
N ALA A 21 2.02 4.54 -15.22
CA ALA A 21 1.86 3.09 -15.10
C ALA A 21 0.46 2.66 -15.59
N SER A 22 0.45 1.62 -16.40
CA SER A 22 -0.80 1.01 -16.86
C SER A 22 -1.59 0.39 -15.71
N GLU A 23 -2.89 0.21 -15.89
CA GLU A 23 -3.74 -0.48 -14.91
C GLU A 23 -3.20 -1.89 -14.59
N HIS A 24 -2.66 -2.60 -15.58
CA HIS A 24 -2.07 -3.92 -15.38
C HIS A 24 -0.82 -3.87 -14.47
N GLU A 25 0.07 -2.88 -14.66
CA GLU A 25 1.25 -2.68 -13.81
C GLU A 25 0.84 -2.33 -12.38
N LEU A 26 -0.16 -1.43 -12.21
CA LEU A 26 -0.73 -1.08 -10.92
C LEU A 26 -1.26 -2.33 -10.19
N GLN A 27 -2.10 -3.12 -10.85
CA GLN A 27 -2.66 -4.34 -10.24
C GLN A 27 -1.58 -5.37 -9.89
N THR A 28 -0.54 -5.50 -10.73
CA THR A 28 0.59 -6.37 -10.45
C THR A 28 1.34 -5.91 -9.19
N ALA A 29 1.60 -4.61 -9.04
CA ALA A 29 2.27 -4.07 -7.85
C ALA A 29 1.43 -4.23 -6.58
N LEU A 30 0.11 -4.00 -6.66
CA LEU A 30 -0.82 -4.20 -5.55
C LEU A 30 -0.85 -5.67 -5.09
N ASN A 31 -0.86 -6.61 -6.04
CA ASN A 31 -0.82 -8.04 -5.75
C ASN A 31 0.52 -8.47 -5.12
N ASN A 32 1.63 -8.04 -5.70
CA ASN A 32 2.97 -8.38 -5.18
C ASN A 32 3.23 -7.82 -3.78
N ALA A 33 2.58 -6.71 -3.43
CA ALA A 33 2.64 -6.11 -2.10
C ALA A 33 1.52 -6.58 -1.13
N TRP A 34 0.69 -7.56 -1.53
CA TRP A 34 -0.40 -8.11 -0.71
C TRP A 34 -1.44 -7.07 -0.29
N VAL A 35 -1.62 -6.03 -1.10
CA VAL A 35 -2.67 -5.02 -0.91
C VAL A 35 -4.04 -5.58 -1.31
N SER A 36 -4.06 -6.47 -2.31
CA SER A 36 -5.28 -7.13 -2.78
C SER A 36 -5.99 -8.00 -1.74
N GLU A 37 -5.31 -8.37 -0.64
CA GLU A 37 -5.94 -9.12 0.46
C GLU A 37 -6.98 -8.31 1.24
N PHE A 38 -6.76 -6.99 1.37
CA PHE A 38 -7.67 -6.11 2.11
C PHE A 38 -8.40 -5.12 1.21
N LEU A 39 -8.01 -5.00 -0.07
CA LEU A 39 -8.68 -4.14 -1.05
C LEU A 39 -10.20 -4.40 -1.16
N PRO A 40 -10.71 -5.65 -1.14
CA PRO A 40 -12.14 -5.94 -1.20
C PRO A 40 -12.92 -5.47 0.04
N LEU A 41 -12.22 -5.23 1.15
CA LEU A 41 -12.81 -4.72 2.40
C LEU A 41 -13.02 -3.20 2.35
N LEU A 42 -12.47 -2.54 1.33
CA LEU A 42 -12.58 -1.09 1.17
C LEU A 42 -13.73 -0.74 0.23
N PRO A 43 -14.57 0.26 0.59
CA PRO A 43 -15.82 0.53 -0.10
C PRO A 43 -15.65 0.97 -1.57
N GLN A 44 -14.49 1.51 -1.94
CA GLN A 44 -14.19 1.96 -3.31
C GLN A 44 -12.95 1.23 -3.88
N GLY A 45 -12.54 0.11 -3.26
CA GLY A 45 -11.35 -0.63 -3.68
C GLY A 45 -10.10 0.25 -3.73
N VAL A 46 -9.41 0.25 -4.87
CA VAL A 46 -8.19 1.04 -5.09
C VAL A 46 -8.43 2.55 -5.12
N ASP A 47 -9.66 2.98 -5.38
CA ASP A 47 -10.03 4.40 -5.41
C ASP A 47 -10.45 4.92 -4.03
N THR A 48 -10.36 4.07 -2.99
CA THR A 48 -10.70 4.43 -1.62
C THR A 48 -9.82 5.61 -1.14
N PRO A 49 -10.44 6.71 -0.68
CA PRO A 49 -9.71 7.81 -0.07
C PRO A 49 -9.03 7.38 1.23
N VAL A 50 -7.82 7.88 1.49
CA VAL A 50 -7.01 7.56 2.69
C VAL A 50 -6.56 8.83 3.42
N GLY A 51 -6.29 8.70 4.72
CA GLY A 51 -5.85 9.81 5.59
C GLY A 51 -6.82 10.11 6.74
N ASP A 52 -6.60 11.23 7.42
CA ASP A 52 -7.24 11.52 8.72
C ASP A 52 -8.77 11.64 8.68
N GLN A 53 -9.31 12.06 7.54
CA GLN A 53 -10.76 12.24 7.29
C GLN A 53 -11.35 11.12 6.40
N ALA A 54 -10.58 10.05 6.15
CA ALA A 54 -10.94 9.01 5.20
C ALA A 54 -10.68 7.61 5.78
N ALA A 55 -10.58 6.58 4.93
CA ALA A 55 -10.32 5.22 5.41
C ALA A 55 -8.99 5.17 6.16
N ARG A 56 -9.07 4.74 7.43
CA ARG A 56 -7.88 4.52 8.26
C ARG A 56 -7.33 3.14 7.97
N LEU A 57 -6.15 3.10 7.37
CA LEU A 57 -5.39 1.87 7.21
C LEU A 57 -4.63 1.58 8.50
N SER A 58 -4.47 0.30 8.81
CA SER A 58 -3.49 -0.10 9.82
C SER A 58 -2.08 0.27 9.34
N VAL A 59 -1.12 0.31 10.27
CA VAL A 59 0.28 0.59 9.94
C VAL A 59 0.83 -0.43 8.93
N GLY A 60 0.53 -1.73 9.12
CA GLY A 60 0.92 -2.79 8.19
C GLY A 60 0.27 -2.66 6.79
N GLN A 61 -1.00 -2.26 6.73
CA GLN A 61 -1.66 -1.98 5.44
C GLN A 61 -1.01 -0.78 4.74
N ALA A 62 -0.70 0.29 5.46
CA ALA A 62 0.00 1.45 4.90
C ALA A 62 1.42 1.09 4.41
N GLN A 63 2.11 0.18 5.11
CA GLN A 63 3.40 -0.38 4.67
C GLN A 63 3.29 -1.16 3.38
N ARG A 64 2.29 -2.03 3.24
CA ARG A 64 2.03 -2.73 1.98
C ARG A 64 1.76 -1.77 0.83
N VAL A 65 1.03 -0.67 1.06
CA VAL A 65 0.82 0.36 0.02
C VAL A 65 2.12 1.07 -0.36
N ALA A 66 2.99 1.37 0.62
CA ALA A 66 4.31 1.93 0.35
C ALA A 66 5.24 0.95 -0.41
N VAL A 67 5.14 -0.35 -0.11
CA VAL A 67 5.83 -1.42 -0.86
C VAL A 67 5.30 -1.48 -2.29
N ALA A 68 3.98 -1.44 -2.53
CA ALA A 68 3.41 -1.39 -3.88
C ALA A 68 3.94 -0.19 -4.68
N ARG A 69 4.00 1.00 -4.06
CA ARG A 69 4.62 2.20 -4.65
C ARG A 69 6.08 1.94 -5.05
N ALA A 70 6.86 1.31 -4.18
CA ALA A 70 8.26 0.99 -4.46
C ALA A 70 8.40 -0.06 -5.58
N LEU A 71 7.49 -1.03 -5.68
CA LEU A 71 7.52 -2.05 -6.73
C LEU A 71 7.15 -1.50 -8.11
N LEU A 72 6.34 -0.43 -8.19
CA LEU A 72 5.99 0.22 -9.45
C LEU A 72 7.16 0.96 -10.10
N ASN A 73 8.14 1.41 -9.31
CA ASN A 73 9.32 2.08 -9.80
C ASN A 73 10.54 1.18 -9.54
N PRO A 74 11.03 0.44 -10.55
CA PRO A 74 12.17 -0.45 -10.38
C PRO A 74 13.43 0.37 -10.03
N CYS A 75 13.72 0.49 -8.74
CA CYS A 75 14.95 1.05 -8.23
C CYS A 75 16.02 -0.04 -8.11
N SER A 76 17.27 0.32 -8.37
CA SER A 76 18.42 -0.59 -8.28
C SER A 76 18.72 -1.07 -6.85
N LEU A 77 18.21 -0.36 -5.84
CA LEU A 77 18.31 -0.73 -4.43
C LEU A 77 17.06 -0.25 -3.66
N LEU A 78 16.36 -1.17 -3.00
CA LEU A 78 15.28 -0.89 -2.06
C LEU A 78 15.74 -1.28 -0.66
N LEU A 79 15.89 -0.30 0.24
CA LEU A 79 16.22 -0.54 1.63
C LEU A 79 14.92 -0.56 2.46
N LEU A 80 14.54 -1.74 2.94
CA LEU A 80 13.45 -1.92 3.88
C LEU A 80 14.04 -2.08 5.27
N ASP A 81 13.86 -1.08 6.11
CA ASP A 81 14.24 -1.18 7.53
C ASP A 81 13.12 -1.89 8.28
N GLU A 82 13.42 -3.00 8.95
CA GLU A 82 12.47 -3.87 9.69
C GLU A 82 11.34 -4.53 8.83
N PRO A 83 11.66 -5.33 7.79
CA PRO A 83 10.64 -5.89 6.90
C PRO A 83 9.69 -6.88 7.59
N ALA A 84 10.19 -7.67 8.55
CA ALA A 84 9.42 -8.72 9.23
C ALA A 84 8.40 -8.16 10.24
N ALA A 85 8.72 -7.04 10.90
CA ALA A 85 7.89 -6.50 11.98
C ALA A 85 6.54 -5.91 11.52
N SER A 86 6.34 -5.67 10.21
CA SER A 86 5.07 -5.11 9.72
C SER A 86 4.33 -5.88 8.65
N LEU A 87 4.98 -6.85 8.01
CA LEU A 87 4.30 -7.79 7.14
C LEU A 87 3.48 -8.83 7.94
N ASP A 88 3.88 -9.06 9.20
CA ASP A 88 3.21 -9.96 10.14
C ASP A 88 1.98 -9.32 10.81
N ALA A 89 1.08 -8.76 10.00
CA ALA A 89 -0.23 -8.28 10.46
C ALA A 89 -1.24 -9.42 10.68
N HIS A 90 -0.78 -10.65 10.93
CA HIS A 90 -1.63 -11.81 11.22
C HIS A 90 -2.04 -11.93 12.71
N SER A 91 -1.69 -11.00 13.60
CA SER A 91 -1.76 -11.28 15.05
C SER A 91 -2.45 -10.24 15.95
N GLU A 92 -3.27 -9.31 15.44
CA GLU A 92 -4.02 -8.37 16.30
C GLU A 92 -5.55 -8.57 16.30
N GLN A 93 -6.00 -9.82 16.18
CA GLN A 93 -7.33 -10.23 16.65
C GLN A 93 -7.20 -11.27 17.76
N ARG A 94 -7.00 -10.81 19.01
CA ARG A 94 -7.54 -11.40 20.25
C ARG A 94 -7.13 -10.58 21.47
N VAL A 95 -7.97 -9.63 21.83
CA VAL A 95 -8.33 -9.36 23.23
C VAL A 95 -9.84 -9.35 23.30
#